data_AF-A0A957M0X3-F1
#
_entry.id   AF-A0A957M0X3-F1
#
_cell.length_a   1.000
_cell.length_b   1.000
_cell.length_c   1.000
_cell.angle_alpha   90.00
_cell.angle_beta   90.00
_cell.angle_gamma   90.00
#
_symmetry.space_group_name_H-M   'P 1'
#
loop_
_entity.id
_entity.type
_entity.pdbx_description
1 polymer ?
#
loop_
_entity_poly.entity_id
_entity_poly.type
_entity_poly.pdbx_seq_one_letter_code
_entity_poly.pdbx_strand_id
1 'polypeptide(L)'
;MSNSLNDDLVRRMQDALTRLRLLPEATITKVEDDEVLDARESVRQLARSRVAALLRQLRAVHGFSYEQVSEATGLAQQTLFDIEYKERRLTLDELGRLARCYQVSPGDILGVDLENE
;
A
#
# COMPACT_ATOMS: atom_id res chain seq x y z
N MET A 1 56.24 -21.33 30.90
CA MET A 1 54.88 -21.92 30.81
C MET A 1 53.84 -20.98 30.16
N SER A 2 54.19 -19.73 29.84
CA SER A 2 53.29 -18.69 29.29
C SER A 2 53.08 -18.73 27.77
N ASN A 3 53.94 -19.41 27.00
CA ASN A 3 53.86 -19.45 25.53
C ASN A 3 52.72 -20.36 25.00
N SER A 4 52.40 -21.42 25.75
CA SER A 4 51.39 -22.42 25.36
C SER A 4 49.94 -21.92 25.48
N LEU A 5 49.69 -20.93 26.35
CA LEU A 5 48.36 -20.34 26.53
C LEU A 5 48.01 -19.39 25.37
N ASN A 6 48.99 -18.64 24.88
CA ASN A 6 48.82 -17.78 23.72
C ASN A 6 48.61 -18.60 22.44
N ASP A 7 49.32 -19.71 22.28
CA ASP A 7 49.09 -20.62 21.14
C ASP A 7 47.69 -21.23 21.15
N ASP A 8 47.15 -21.61 22.32
CA ASP A 8 45.79 -22.17 22.40
C ASP A 8 44.71 -21.11 22.12
N LEU A 9 44.92 -19.86 22.54
CA LEU A 9 44.02 -18.75 22.22
C LEU A 9 44.01 -18.46 20.71
N VAL A 10 45.20 -18.38 20.10
CA VAL A 10 45.34 -18.15 18.66
C VAL A 10 44.70 -19.29 17.86
N ARG A 11 44.89 -20.54 18.29
CA ARG A 11 44.28 -21.71 17.64
C ARG A 11 42.75 -21.67 17.72
N ARG A 12 42.18 -21.30 18.88
CA ARG A 12 40.72 -21.15 19.03
C ARG A 12 40.15 -20.02 18.18
N MET A 13 40.87 -18.90 18.06
CA MET A 13 40.47 -17.80 17.18
C MET A 13 40.50 -18.22 15.71
N GLN A 14 41.53 -18.94 15.28
CA GLN A 14 41.64 -19.48 13.93
C GLN A 14 40.53 -20.50 13.62
N ASP A 15 40.22 -21.39 14.57
CA ASP A 15 39.10 -22.34 14.42
C ASP A 15 37.75 -21.62 14.33
N ALA A 16 37.53 -20.58 15.16
CA ALA A 16 36.31 -19.79 15.12
C ALA A 16 36.14 -19.04 13.78
N LEU A 17 37.23 -18.46 13.25
CA LEU A 17 37.22 -17.79 11.96
C LEU A 17 37.02 -18.76 10.79
N THR A 18 37.62 -19.95 10.87
CA THR A 18 37.42 -21.02 9.88
C THR A 18 35.96 -21.48 9.87
N ARG A 19 35.35 -21.65 11.04
CA ARG A 19 33.92 -21.97 11.16
C ARG A 19 33.04 -20.88 10.58
N LEU A 20 33.34 -19.61 10.84
CA LEU A 20 32.61 -18.47 10.26
C LEU A 20 32.72 -18.42 8.73
N ARG A 21 33.86 -18.77 8.16
CA ARG A 21 34.04 -18.86 6.69
C ARG A 21 33.35 -20.06 6.05
N LEU A 22 33.14 -21.14 6.81
CA LEU A 22 32.44 -22.34 6.36
C LEU A 22 30.93 -22.29 6.60
N LEU A 23 30.46 -21.29 7.35
CA LEU A 23 29.03 -21.00 7.37
C LEU A 23 28.64 -20.59 5.94
N PRO A 24 27.57 -21.18 5.38
CA PRO A 24 26.99 -20.62 4.16
C PRO A 24 26.74 -19.14 4.44
N GLU A 25 27.22 -18.25 3.57
CA GLU A 25 26.82 -16.84 3.63
C GLU A 25 25.31 -16.86 3.80
N ALA A 26 24.81 -16.23 4.87
CA ALA A 26 23.40 -15.96 4.98
C ALA A 26 23.08 -15.10 3.76
N THR A 27 22.61 -15.76 2.71
CA THR A 27 22.03 -15.11 1.56
C THR A 27 20.84 -14.38 2.16
N ILE A 28 21.03 -13.09 2.41
CA ILE A 28 19.93 -12.15 2.32
C ILE A 28 19.49 -12.34 0.87
N THR A 29 18.59 -13.29 0.65
CA THR A 29 17.88 -13.43 -0.61
C THR A 29 17.16 -12.12 -0.72
N LYS A 30 17.78 -11.20 -1.47
CA LYS A 30 17.17 -9.99 -1.96
C LYS A 30 15.91 -10.51 -2.64
N VAL A 31 14.76 -10.42 -1.97
CA VAL A 31 13.48 -10.76 -2.56
C VAL A 31 13.48 -9.97 -3.85
N GLU A 32 13.48 -10.69 -4.98
CA GLU A 32 13.60 -10.08 -6.29
C GLU A 32 12.51 -9.01 -6.38
N ASP A 33 12.88 -7.81 -6.82
CA ASP A 33 12.01 -6.63 -6.76
C ASP A 33 10.62 -6.89 -7.41
N ASP A 34 10.52 -7.88 -8.30
CA ASP A 34 9.31 -8.34 -8.98
C ASP A 34 8.21 -8.86 -8.04
N GLU A 35 8.52 -9.63 -6.98
CA GLU A 35 7.48 -10.14 -6.06
C GLU A 35 6.87 -9.01 -5.21
N VAL A 36 7.68 -8.01 -4.84
CA VAL A 36 7.23 -6.84 -4.06
C VAL A 36 6.40 -5.89 -4.93
N LEU A 37 6.74 -5.79 -6.23
CA LEU A 37 5.96 -5.01 -7.19
C LEU A 37 4.56 -5.61 -7.41
N ASP A 38 4.46 -6.94 -7.50
CA ASP A 38 3.18 -7.64 -7.66
C ASP A 38 2.27 -7.47 -6.43
N ALA A 39 2.82 -7.65 -5.22
CA ALA A 39 2.06 -7.44 -3.99
C ALA A 39 1.52 -6.01 -3.86
N ARG A 40 2.33 -5.00 -4.20
CA ARG A 40 1.91 -3.59 -4.16
C ARG A 40 0.81 -3.29 -5.18
N GLU A 41 0.90 -3.83 -6.39
CA GLU A 41 -0.12 -3.59 -7.41
C GLU A 41 -1.43 -4.29 -7.05
N SER A 42 -1.35 -5.52 -6.53
CA SER A 42 -2.51 -6.26 -5.99
C SER A 42 -3.23 -5.47 -4.89
N VAL A 43 -2.47 -4.90 -3.93
CA VAL A 43 -3.04 -4.05 -2.87
C VAL A 43 -3.68 -2.78 -3.45
N ARG A 44 -3.04 -2.13 -4.42
CA ARG A 44 -3.61 -0.94 -5.09
C ARG A 44 -4.89 -1.26 -5.86
N GLN A 45 -4.96 -2.42 -6.51
CA GLN A 45 -6.15 -2.84 -7.21
C GLN A 45 -7.29 -3.08 -6.22
N LEU A 46 -7.05 -3.86 -5.16
CA LEU A 46 -8.03 -4.12 -4.11
C LEU A 46 -8.58 -2.83 -3.47
N ALA A 47 -7.68 -1.90 -3.14
CA ALA A 47 -8.06 -0.61 -2.59
C ALA A 47 -8.95 0.19 -3.56
N ARG A 48 -8.61 0.22 -4.85
CA ARG A 48 -9.42 0.89 -5.88
C ARG A 48 -10.80 0.25 -6.03
N SER A 49 -10.89 -1.08 -6.09
CA SER A 49 -12.16 -1.79 -6.19
C SER A 49 -13.06 -1.52 -4.99
N ARG A 50 -12.49 -1.44 -3.77
CA ARG A 50 -13.22 -1.08 -2.55
C ARG A 50 -13.76 0.35 -2.61
N VAL A 51 -12.91 1.33 -2.95
CA VAL A 51 -13.32 2.74 -3.06
C VAL A 51 -14.42 2.90 -4.11
N ALA A 52 -14.27 2.26 -5.28
CA ALA A 52 -15.29 2.27 -6.34
C ALA A 52 -16.64 1.70 -5.85
N ALA A 53 -16.62 0.60 -5.10
CA ALA A 53 -17.82 0.02 -4.52
C ALA A 53 -18.49 0.96 -3.51
N LEU A 54 -17.72 1.59 -2.61
CA LEU A 54 -18.25 2.56 -1.64
C LEU A 54 -18.85 3.78 -2.32
N LEU A 55 -18.20 4.34 -3.34
CA LEU A 55 -18.73 5.49 -4.09
C LEU A 55 -20.07 5.15 -4.78
N ARG A 56 -20.19 3.95 -5.35
CA ARG A 56 -21.47 3.47 -5.92
C ARG A 56 -22.57 3.37 -4.86
N GLN A 57 -22.24 2.85 -3.69
CA GLN A 57 -23.18 2.73 -2.58
C GLN A 57 -23.60 4.10 -2.06
N LEU A 58 -22.67 5.02 -1.86
CA LEU A 58 -22.97 6.40 -1.48
C LEU A 58 -23.91 7.04 -2.50
N ARG A 59 -23.59 6.96 -3.79
CA ARG A 59 -24.47 7.50 -4.84
C ARG A 59 -25.88 6.92 -4.80
N ALA A 60 -25.99 5.59 -4.63
CA ALA A 60 -27.27 4.89 -4.56
C ALA A 60 -28.08 5.28 -3.31
N VAL A 61 -27.43 5.39 -2.14
CA VAL A 61 -28.07 5.77 -0.87
C VAL A 61 -28.59 7.20 -0.92
N HIS A 62 -27.84 8.12 -1.52
CA HIS A 62 -28.28 9.49 -1.73
C HIS A 62 -29.33 9.64 -2.86
N GLY A 63 -29.57 8.58 -3.64
CA GLY A 63 -30.50 8.62 -4.77
C GLY A 63 -30.03 9.52 -5.92
N PHE A 64 -28.73 9.80 -6.03
CA PHE A 64 -28.21 10.71 -7.03
C PHE A 64 -28.00 10.06 -8.40
N SER A 65 -28.42 10.77 -9.45
CA SER A 65 -28.04 10.46 -10.83
C SER A 65 -26.59 10.91 -11.10
N TYR A 66 -25.98 10.39 -12.17
CA TYR A 66 -24.66 10.86 -12.59
C TYR A 66 -24.65 12.35 -12.96
N GLU A 67 -25.74 12.85 -13.51
CA GLU A 67 -25.90 14.26 -13.84
C GLU A 67 -25.86 15.14 -12.58
N GLN A 68 -26.60 14.75 -11.53
CA GLN A 68 -26.61 15.49 -10.26
C GLN A 68 -25.22 15.50 -9.59
N VAL A 69 -24.52 14.37 -9.59
CA VAL A 69 -23.15 14.31 -9.05
C VAL A 69 -22.20 15.13 -9.93
N SER A 70 -22.36 15.09 -11.25
CA SER A 70 -21.57 15.88 -12.20
C SER A 70 -21.74 17.38 -11.96
N GLU A 71 -22.97 17.85 -11.76
CA GLU A 71 -23.24 19.26 -11.45
C GLU A 71 -22.64 19.66 -10.10
N ALA A 72 -22.77 18.82 -9.07
CA ALA A 72 -22.27 19.12 -7.73
C ALA A 72 -20.73 19.10 -7.62
N THR A 73 -20.07 18.25 -8.39
CA THR A 73 -18.61 18.03 -8.31
C THR A 73 -17.82 18.68 -9.45
N GLY A 74 -18.48 19.07 -10.53
CA GLY A 74 -17.85 19.49 -11.78
C GLY A 74 -17.11 18.36 -12.50
N LEU A 75 -17.33 17.10 -12.13
CA LEU A 75 -16.75 15.93 -12.80
C LEU A 75 -17.67 15.45 -13.91
N ALA A 76 -17.11 15.18 -15.10
CA ALA A 76 -17.92 14.64 -16.19
C ALA A 76 -18.57 13.29 -15.80
N GLN A 77 -19.80 13.05 -16.27
CA GLN A 77 -20.52 11.80 -15.99
C GLN A 77 -19.74 10.54 -16.39
N GLN A 78 -19.02 10.59 -17.53
CA GLN A 78 -18.15 9.50 -17.96
C GLN A 78 -17.02 9.23 -16.96
N THR A 79 -16.45 10.28 -16.38
CA THR A 79 -15.41 10.19 -15.34
C THR A 79 -15.94 9.47 -14.11
N LEU A 80 -17.15 9.82 -13.65
CA LEU A 80 -17.81 9.16 -12.53
C LEU A 80 -18.06 7.67 -12.80
N PHE A 81 -18.55 7.35 -14.01
CA PHE A 81 -18.74 5.96 -14.43
C PHE A 81 -17.42 5.17 -14.45
N ASP A 82 -16.36 5.75 -14.99
CA ASP A 82 -15.05 5.09 -15.09
C ASP A 82 -14.41 4.88 -13.70
N ILE A 83 -14.63 5.80 -12.76
CA ILE A 83 -14.23 5.62 -11.34
C ILE A 83 -15.00 4.45 -10.71
N GLU A 84 -16.33 4.41 -10.91
CA GLU A 84 -17.19 3.41 -10.26
C GLU A 84 -17.06 2.00 -10.85
N TYR A 85 -16.69 1.85 -12.13
CA TYR A 85 -16.76 0.57 -12.83
C TYR A 85 -15.51 0.17 -13.63
N LYS A 86 -14.61 1.10 -13.98
CA LYS A 86 -13.42 0.81 -14.81
C LYS A 86 -12.09 0.96 -14.08
N GLU A 87 -12.13 0.95 -12.74
CA GLU A 87 -10.93 1.08 -11.90
C GLU A 87 -10.07 2.31 -12.20
N ARG A 88 -10.69 3.38 -12.74
CA ARG A 88 -10.00 4.64 -13.01
C ARG A 88 -9.45 5.18 -11.69
N ARG A 89 -8.20 5.64 -11.74
CA ARG A 89 -7.55 6.29 -10.59
C ARG A 89 -8.27 7.60 -10.26
N LEU A 90 -8.57 7.78 -8.98
CA LEU A 90 -9.15 8.99 -8.42
C LEU A 90 -8.02 9.90 -7.92
N THR A 91 -8.09 11.19 -8.21
CA THR A 91 -7.18 12.17 -7.61
C THR A 91 -7.67 12.59 -6.21
N LEU A 92 -6.77 13.15 -5.39
CA LEU A 92 -7.16 13.62 -4.04
C LEU A 92 -8.19 14.75 -4.10
N ASP A 93 -8.10 15.62 -5.10
CA ASP A 93 -9.08 16.69 -5.30
C ASP A 93 -10.45 16.13 -5.74
N GLU A 94 -10.48 15.15 -6.65
CA GLU A 94 -11.72 14.44 -7.01
C GLU A 94 -12.34 13.75 -5.78
N LEU A 95 -11.52 13.12 -4.93
CA LEU A 95 -11.97 12.53 -3.67
C LEU A 95 -12.62 13.56 -2.75
N GLY A 96 -11.96 14.70 -2.53
CA GLY A 96 -12.49 15.77 -1.69
C GLY A 96 -13.78 16.39 -2.24
N ARG A 97 -13.94 16.44 -3.56
CA ARG A 97 -15.19 16.89 -4.21
C ARG A 97 -16.33 15.88 -4.03
N LEU A 98 -16.06 14.59 -4.22
CA LEU A 98 -17.04 13.53 -3.99
C LEU A 98 -17.43 13.41 -2.51
N ALA A 99 -16.47 13.51 -1.59
CA ALA A 99 -16.71 13.52 -0.15
C ALA A 99 -17.68 14.64 0.24
N ARG A 100 -17.44 15.86 -0.23
CA ARG A 100 -18.36 17.00 -0.02
C ARG A 100 -19.73 16.77 -0.65
N CYS A 101 -19.80 16.21 -1.85
CA CYS A 101 -21.07 15.91 -2.52
C CYS A 101 -21.93 14.91 -1.72
N TYR A 102 -21.31 13.88 -1.15
CA TYR A 102 -21.99 12.87 -0.33
C TYR A 102 -22.04 13.22 1.16
N GLN A 103 -21.56 14.40 1.56
CA GLN A 103 -21.54 14.86 2.97
C GLN A 103 -20.83 13.88 3.92
N VAL A 104 -19.75 13.26 3.44
CA VAL A 104 -18.87 12.38 4.21
C VAL A 104 -17.45 12.94 4.25
N SER A 105 -16.60 12.41 5.13
CA SER A 105 -15.18 12.71 5.11
C SER A 105 -14.44 11.88 4.04
N PRO A 106 -13.27 12.32 3.57
CA PRO A 106 -12.40 11.48 2.74
C PRO A 106 -12.01 10.17 3.44
N GLY A 107 -11.88 10.18 4.76
CA GLY A 107 -11.60 9.01 5.59
C GLY A 107 -12.69 7.94 5.47
N ASP A 108 -13.96 8.35 5.45
CA ASP A 108 -15.10 7.43 5.29
C ASP A 108 -15.06 6.69 3.94
N ILE A 109 -14.67 7.39 2.87
CA ILE A 109 -14.55 6.79 1.53
C ILE A 109 -13.35 5.83 1.46
N LEU A 110 -12.25 6.17 2.12
CA LEU A 110 -11.05 5.34 2.19
C LEU A 110 -11.19 4.19 3.21
N GLY A 111 -12.16 4.29 4.13
CA GLY A 111 -12.36 3.38 5.23
C GLY A 111 -11.23 3.43 6.25
N VAL A 112 -10.73 4.62 6.56
CA VAL A 112 -9.70 4.91 7.56
C VAL A 112 -10.11 6.13 8.39
N ASP A 113 -9.77 6.13 9.67
CA ASP A 113 -9.92 7.31 10.51
C ASP A 113 -8.76 8.26 10.23
N LEU A 114 -9.07 9.41 9.62
CA LEU A 114 -8.13 10.51 9.48
C LEU A 114 -8.29 11.39 10.71
N GLU A 115 -7.59 11.06 11.80
CA GLU A 115 -7.45 11.98 12.93
C GLU A 115 -6.76 13.25 12.42
N ASN A 116 -7.45 14.37 12.45
CA ASN A 116 -6.84 15.68 12.22
C ASN A 116 -6.26 16.13 13.58
N GLU A 117 -4.95 16.02 13.76
CA GLU A 117 -4.22 16.80 14.78
C GLU A 117 -4.26 18.29 14.46
#